data_AF-A0A2A5DF36-F1
#
_entry.id   AF-A0A2A5DF36-F1
#
_cell.length_a   1.000
_cell.length_b   1.000
_cell.length_c   1.000
_cell.angle_alpha   90.00
_cell.angle_beta   90.00
_cell.angle_gamma   90.00
#
_symmetry.space_group_name_H-M   'P 1'
#
loop_
_entity.id
_entity.type
_entity.pdbx_description
1 polymer ?
#
loop_
_entity_poly.entity_id
_entity_poly.type
_entity_poly.pdbx_seq_one_letter_code
_entity_poly.pdbx_strand_id
1 'polypeptide(L)'
;MKIVLIIFFFLLLLTIAFLLKQNNDIRIEKKMITQKLYKEQLIREVEVSIWETSNATFFYTSYPTKTSKQEYLQQLADVTSFMTKYSQVINSKEEKAILKKFNLLWKKTVAQADVLFVDTNKIELLQKSLWNTINQLDDIIEYKIQPSFKKGSINAMEKERLILKIETSIWQVFSNNNYYTHKLSYKPKDKLKNNILKINNFIGEYKQLKLNSEEIVHAVEFNNKWVNISQLLTQYEILLNNFYNEKLVFWDLLHEIDDIIDFEIQNNFTKLHMH
;
A
#
# COMPACT_ATOMS: atom_id res chain seq x y z
N MET A 1 63.01 52.86 -29.49
CA MET A 1 63.17 51.85 -28.41
C MET A 1 62.09 51.95 -27.32
N LYS A 2 61.88 53.11 -26.68
CA LYS A 2 60.89 53.26 -25.58
C LYS A 2 59.44 52.89 -25.97
N ILE A 3 58.98 53.29 -27.16
CA ILE A 3 57.61 53.01 -27.63
C ILE A 3 57.36 51.49 -27.81
N VAL A 4 58.33 50.76 -28.36
CA VAL A 4 58.24 49.30 -28.54
C VAL A 4 58.14 48.58 -27.20
N LEU A 5 58.91 49.04 -26.19
CA LEU A 5 58.86 48.50 -24.83
C LEU A 5 57.50 48.72 -24.15
N ILE A 6 56.89 49.89 -24.37
CA ILE A 6 55.55 50.21 -23.86
C ILE A 6 54.49 49.31 -24.50
N ILE A 7 54.55 49.12 -25.83
CA ILE A 7 53.63 48.22 -26.55
C ILE A 7 53.77 46.79 -26.04
N PHE A 8 55.00 46.31 -25.85
CA PHE A 8 55.26 44.95 -25.36
C PHE A 8 54.74 44.77 -23.92
N PHE A 9 54.95 45.76 -23.05
CA PHE A 9 54.40 45.75 -21.69
C PHE A 9 52.87 45.75 -21.68
N PHE A 10 52.24 46.50 -22.58
CA PHE A 10 50.77 46.53 -22.70
C PHE A 10 50.21 45.19 -23.19
N LEU A 11 50.85 44.57 -24.19
CA LEU A 11 50.50 43.22 -24.66
C LEU A 11 50.66 42.17 -23.56
N LEU A 12 51.73 42.26 -22.77
CA LEU A 12 51.94 41.37 -21.62
C LEU A 12 50.80 41.51 -20.58
N LEU A 13 50.42 42.75 -20.23
CA LEU A 13 49.32 43.00 -19.30
C LEU A 13 47.97 42.47 -19.83
N LEU A 14 47.68 42.67 -21.13
CA LEU A 14 46.48 42.13 -21.76
C LEU A 14 46.46 40.59 -21.71
N THR A 15 47.61 39.95 -21.96
CA THR A 15 47.74 38.49 -21.91
C THR A 15 47.53 37.97 -20.48
N ILE A 16 48.11 38.62 -19.48
CA ILE A 16 47.90 38.26 -18.06
C ILE A 16 46.42 38.44 -17.68
N ALA A 17 45.79 39.55 -18.05
CA ALA A 17 44.38 39.79 -17.79
C ALA A 17 43.47 38.73 -18.46
N PHE A 18 43.77 38.35 -19.70
CA PHE A 18 43.07 37.29 -20.42
C PHE A 18 43.20 35.93 -19.71
N LEU A 19 44.42 35.54 -19.32
CA LEU A 19 44.67 34.29 -18.61
C LEU A 19 43.99 34.25 -17.24
N LEU A 20 44.01 35.37 -16.50
CA LEU A 20 43.32 35.49 -15.21
C LEU A 20 41.79 35.35 -15.38
N LYS A 21 41.23 36.00 -16.40
CA LYS A 21 39.81 35.86 -16.73
C LYS A 21 39.46 34.42 -17.08
N GLN A 22 40.20 33.80 -18.00
CA GLN A 22 39.98 32.41 -18.41
C GLN A 22 40.05 31.44 -17.23
N ASN A 23 41.03 31.60 -16.33
CA ASN A 23 41.16 30.75 -15.15
C ASN A 23 40.00 30.95 -14.15
N ASN A 24 39.52 32.19 -14.00
CA ASN A 24 38.36 32.47 -13.16
C ASN A 24 37.07 31.89 -13.75
N ASP A 25 36.88 31.99 -15.07
CA ASP A 25 35.75 31.41 -15.79
C ASP A 25 35.74 29.87 -15.62
N ILE A 26 36.89 29.20 -15.81
CA ILE A 26 37.04 27.75 -15.56
C ILE A 26 36.71 27.39 -14.11
N ARG A 27 37.13 28.22 -13.14
CA ARG A 27 36.86 27.97 -11.71
C ARG A 27 35.37 28.10 -11.40
N ILE A 28 34.69 29.09 -11.98
CA ILE A 28 33.24 29.29 -11.82
C ILE A 28 32.49 28.11 -12.44
N GLU A 29 32.86 27.71 -13.66
CA GLU A 29 32.27 26.57 -14.36
C GLU A 29 32.40 25.27 -13.56
N LYS A 30 33.61 24.94 -13.06
CA LYS A 30 33.82 23.77 -12.21
C LYS A 30 32.97 23.78 -10.94
N LYS A 31 32.82 24.96 -10.32
CA LYS A 31 31.97 25.12 -9.13
C LYS A 31 30.50 24.89 -9.46
N MET A 32 30.02 25.40 -10.58
CA MET A 32 28.64 25.20 -11.05
C MET A 32 28.36 23.71 -11.36
N ILE A 33 29.27 23.04 -12.07
CA ILE A 33 29.16 21.60 -12.36
C ILE A 33 29.12 20.79 -11.06
N THR A 34 30.02 21.07 -10.12
CA THR A 34 30.06 20.36 -8.82
C THR A 34 28.77 20.55 -8.03
N GLN A 35 28.22 21.77 -8.00
CA GLN A 35 26.95 22.04 -7.33
C GLN A 35 25.78 21.33 -8.00
N LYS A 36 25.76 21.29 -9.34
CA LYS A 36 24.73 20.57 -10.10
C LYS A 36 24.78 19.06 -9.82
N LEU A 37 25.96 18.43 -9.93
CA LEU A 37 26.12 17.01 -9.65
C LEU A 37 25.70 16.65 -8.22
N TYR A 38 25.99 17.53 -7.25
CA TYR A 38 25.55 17.32 -5.88
C TYR A 38 24.02 17.38 -5.73
N LYS A 39 23.36 18.32 -6.41
CA LYS A 39 21.89 18.39 -6.46
C LYS A 39 21.28 17.15 -7.10
N GLU A 40 21.80 16.73 -8.24
CA GLU A 40 21.36 15.52 -8.95
C GLU A 40 21.50 14.28 -8.07
N GLN A 41 22.62 14.12 -7.37
CA GLN A 41 22.82 13.01 -6.44
C GLN A 41 21.76 13.04 -5.34
N LEU A 42 21.52 14.19 -4.70
CA LEU A 42 20.51 14.30 -3.64
C LEU A 42 19.12 13.91 -4.12
N ILE A 43 18.73 14.32 -5.33
CA ILE A 43 17.42 13.97 -5.89
C ILE A 43 17.32 12.50 -6.25
N ARG A 44 18.40 11.92 -6.78
CA ARG A 44 18.47 10.48 -7.04
C ARG A 44 18.29 9.66 -5.75
N GLU A 45 18.91 10.07 -4.66
CA GLU A 45 18.74 9.39 -3.36
C GLU A 45 17.30 9.52 -2.84
N VAL A 46 16.65 10.66 -3.07
CA VAL A 46 15.23 10.86 -2.74
C VAL A 46 14.34 9.92 -3.54
N GLU A 47 14.55 9.83 -4.86
CA GLU A 47 13.81 8.96 -5.76
C GLU A 47 13.94 7.48 -5.34
N VAL A 48 15.17 7.02 -5.10
CA VAL A 48 15.42 5.66 -4.58
C VAL A 48 14.67 5.43 -3.27
N SER A 49 14.75 6.36 -2.32
CA SER A 49 14.08 6.23 -1.02
C SER A 49 12.55 6.23 -1.14
N ILE A 50 11.97 6.94 -2.12
CA ILE A 50 10.53 6.91 -2.42
C ILE A 50 10.12 5.52 -2.93
N TRP A 51 10.88 4.96 -3.88
CA TRP A 51 10.63 3.61 -4.39
C TRP A 51 10.83 2.53 -3.33
N GLU A 52 11.80 2.70 -2.43
CA GLU A 52 11.98 1.79 -1.30
C GLU A 52 10.85 1.94 -0.27
N THR A 53 10.34 3.15 -0.03
CA THR A 53 9.15 3.39 0.81
C THR A 53 7.91 2.71 0.21
N SER A 54 7.71 2.80 -1.11
CA SER A 54 6.57 2.18 -1.79
C SER A 54 6.66 0.66 -1.76
N ASN A 55 7.86 0.10 -1.97
CA ASN A 55 8.12 -1.33 -1.83
C ASN A 55 7.86 -1.81 -0.39
N ALA A 56 8.37 -1.12 0.63
CA ALA A 56 8.14 -1.47 2.02
C ALA A 56 6.64 -1.44 2.38
N THR A 57 5.91 -0.44 1.87
CA THR A 57 4.45 -0.34 2.00
C THR A 57 3.74 -1.51 1.30
N PHE A 58 4.14 -1.85 0.08
CA PHE A 58 3.62 -3.00 -0.65
C PHE A 58 3.85 -4.33 0.08
N PHE A 59 5.06 -4.54 0.60
CA PHE A 59 5.38 -5.74 1.36
C PHE A 59 4.58 -5.81 2.65
N TYR A 60 4.49 -4.73 3.42
CA TYR A 60 3.70 -4.71 4.65
C TYR A 60 2.22 -5.01 4.38
N THR A 61 1.65 -4.39 3.36
CA THR A 61 0.23 -4.58 2.98
C THR A 61 -0.08 -5.97 2.43
N SER A 62 0.91 -6.69 1.92
CA SER A 62 0.75 -8.04 1.39
C SER A 62 1.09 -9.13 2.41
N TYR A 63 2.13 -8.88 3.22
CA TYR A 63 2.70 -9.77 4.22
C TYR A 63 3.17 -8.92 5.42
N PRO A 64 2.29 -8.65 6.40
CA PRO A 64 2.61 -7.74 7.49
C PRO A 64 3.76 -8.29 8.34
N THR A 65 4.94 -7.66 8.25
CA THR A 65 6.10 -8.00 9.06
C THR A 65 6.67 -6.78 9.78
N LYS A 66 7.33 -7.03 10.92
CA LYS A 66 8.08 -5.98 11.64
C LYS A 66 9.18 -5.38 10.76
N THR A 67 9.82 -6.21 9.95
CA THR A 67 10.90 -5.80 9.03
C THR A 67 10.41 -4.79 8.01
N SER A 68 9.33 -5.07 7.28
CA SER A 68 8.78 -4.13 6.29
C SER A 68 8.31 -2.80 6.91
N LYS A 69 7.82 -2.83 8.15
CA LYS A 69 7.49 -1.61 8.89
C LYS A 69 8.72 -0.79 9.28
N GLN A 70 9.80 -1.46 9.68
CA GLN A 70 11.08 -0.80 10.01
C GLN A 70 11.71 -0.19 8.75
N GLU A 71 11.71 -0.93 7.64
CA GLU A 71 12.16 -0.43 6.34
C GLU A 71 11.36 0.81 5.94
N TYR A 72 10.03 0.77 5.99
CA TYR A 72 9.18 1.93 5.72
C TYR A 72 9.61 3.16 6.54
N LEU A 73 9.75 3.02 7.86
CA LEU A 73 10.14 4.13 8.73
C LEU A 73 11.56 4.66 8.44
N GLN A 74 12.48 3.77 8.09
CA GLN A 74 13.84 4.15 7.70
C GLN A 74 13.82 4.98 6.41
N GLN A 75 13.08 4.53 5.40
CA GLN A 75 12.99 5.23 4.12
C GLN A 75 12.31 6.60 4.23
N LEU A 76 11.32 6.76 5.11
CA LEU A 76 10.77 8.08 5.43
C LEU A 76 11.82 9.05 5.99
N ALA A 77 12.70 8.55 6.86
CA ALA A 77 13.78 9.34 7.44
C ALA A 77 14.81 9.73 6.37
N ASP A 78 15.10 8.82 5.44
CA ASP A 78 16.04 9.06 4.34
C ASP A 78 15.50 10.11 3.36
N VAL A 79 14.23 10.01 2.92
CA VAL A 79 13.59 11.07 2.10
C VAL A 79 13.67 12.42 2.81
N THR A 80 13.35 12.47 4.10
CA THR A 80 13.41 13.71 4.89
C THR A 80 14.83 14.27 4.96
N SER A 81 15.82 13.41 5.18
CA SER A 81 17.24 13.76 5.27
C SER A 81 17.76 14.34 3.95
N PHE A 82 17.51 13.66 2.82
CA PHE A 82 17.97 14.11 1.51
C PHE A 82 17.24 15.36 1.03
N MET A 83 15.92 15.47 1.25
CA MET A 83 15.18 16.69 0.90
C MET A 83 15.58 17.89 1.75
N THR A 84 15.94 17.68 3.02
CA THR A 84 16.50 18.75 3.86
C THR A 84 17.84 19.24 3.28
N LYS A 85 18.74 18.32 2.90
CA LYS A 85 20.01 18.68 2.25
C LYS A 85 19.78 19.40 0.91
N TYR A 86 18.83 18.93 0.11
CA TYR A 86 18.47 19.55 -1.16
C TYR A 86 17.95 20.98 -0.97
N SER A 87 17.11 21.20 0.04
CA SER A 87 16.56 22.53 0.38
C SER A 87 17.63 23.58 0.69
N GLN A 88 18.80 23.15 1.18
CA GLN A 88 19.92 24.02 1.53
C GLN A 88 20.76 24.45 0.34
N VAL A 89 20.68 23.73 -0.79
CA VAL A 89 21.50 23.98 -1.99
C VAL A 89 20.73 24.60 -3.15
N ILE A 90 19.39 24.64 -3.07
CA ILE A 90 18.56 25.36 -4.05
C ILE A 90 18.55 26.86 -3.78
N ASN A 91 18.60 27.65 -4.85
CA ASN A 91 18.73 29.11 -4.74
C ASN A 91 17.59 29.85 -5.43
N SER A 92 17.01 29.27 -6.48
CA SER A 92 15.99 29.95 -7.26
C SER A 92 14.62 29.92 -6.57
N LYS A 93 13.77 30.92 -6.88
CA LYS A 93 12.37 30.93 -6.40
C LYS A 93 11.58 29.77 -6.99
N GLU A 94 11.89 29.35 -8.21
CA GLU A 94 11.26 28.24 -8.92
C GLU A 94 11.57 26.91 -8.23
N GLU A 95 12.85 26.60 -7.97
CA GLU A 95 13.27 25.38 -7.24
C GLU A 95 12.59 25.30 -5.87
N LYS A 96 12.46 26.43 -5.16
CA LYS A 96 11.80 26.50 -3.85
C LYS A 96 10.29 26.26 -3.95
N ALA A 97 9.64 26.71 -5.02
CA ALA A 97 8.23 26.46 -5.26
C ALA A 97 7.97 24.98 -5.57
N ILE A 98 8.82 24.35 -6.38
CA ILE A 98 8.75 22.92 -6.71
C ILE A 98 8.98 22.07 -5.45
N LEU A 99 10.01 22.40 -4.65
CA LEU A 99 10.25 21.74 -3.37
C LEU A 99 9.01 21.81 -2.44
N LYS A 100 8.33 22.96 -2.39
CA LYS A 100 7.10 23.10 -1.60
C LYS A 100 5.98 22.20 -2.11
N LYS A 101 5.82 22.09 -3.43
CA LYS A 101 4.85 21.18 -4.08
C LYS A 101 5.16 19.72 -3.72
N PHE A 102 6.41 19.30 -3.89
CA PHE A 102 6.90 17.99 -3.48
C PHE A 102 6.56 17.69 -2.02
N ASN A 103 6.94 18.58 -1.08
CA ASN A 103 6.75 18.34 0.35
C ASN A 103 5.27 18.17 0.72
N LEU A 104 4.37 18.90 0.04
CA LEU A 104 2.93 18.75 0.24
C LEU A 104 2.43 17.38 -0.23
N LEU A 105 2.84 16.93 -1.43
CA LEU A 105 2.46 15.62 -1.94
C LEU A 105 3.07 14.48 -1.14
N TRP A 106 4.34 14.59 -0.74
CA TRP A 106 5.00 13.60 0.10
C TRP A 106 4.28 13.43 1.42
N LYS A 107 3.90 14.54 2.09
CA LYS A 107 3.11 14.47 3.32
C LYS A 107 1.78 13.73 3.12
N LYS A 108 1.09 13.95 1.99
CA LYS A 108 -0.14 13.23 1.67
C LYS A 108 0.12 11.74 1.43
N THR A 109 1.19 11.42 0.72
CA THR A 109 1.62 10.04 0.43
C THR A 109 1.93 9.27 1.71
N VAL A 110 2.64 9.89 2.64
CA VAL A 110 2.92 9.32 3.97
C VAL A 110 1.62 9.07 4.74
N ALA A 111 0.74 10.07 4.82
CA ALA A 111 -0.55 9.90 5.49
C ALA A 111 -1.40 8.77 4.87
N GLN A 112 -1.36 8.64 3.54
CA GLN A 112 -2.04 7.59 2.82
C GLN A 112 -1.45 6.21 3.10
N ALA A 113 -0.13 6.09 3.14
CA ALA A 113 0.56 4.87 3.56
C ALA A 113 0.19 4.49 5.01
N ASP A 114 0.15 5.45 5.94
CA ASP A 114 -0.25 5.19 7.32
C ASP A 114 -1.67 4.61 7.42
N VAL A 115 -2.61 5.11 6.62
CA VAL A 115 -3.97 4.54 6.51
C VAL A 115 -3.91 3.08 6.06
N LEU A 116 -3.12 2.76 5.04
CA LEU A 116 -2.94 1.39 4.57
C LEU A 116 -2.37 0.47 5.67
N PHE A 117 -1.41 0.94 6.47
CA PHE A 117 -0.87 0.16 7.58
C PHE A 117 -1.93 -0.12 8.64
N VAL A 118 -2.73 0.89 9.00
CA VAL A 118 -3.82 0.75 9.96
C VAL A 118 -4.86 -0.25 9.46
N ASP A 119 -5.29 -0.13 8.21
CA ASP A 119 -6.30 -1.01 7.64
C ASP A 119 -5.80 -2.44 7.44
N THR A 120 -4.53 -2.62 7.09
CA THR A 120 -3.88 -3.95 7.06
C THR A 120 -4.02 -4.67 8.41
N ASN A 121 -3.75 -3.97 9.52
CA ASN A 121 -3.89 -4.56 10.85
C ASN A 121 -5.35 -4.89 11.19
N LYS A 122 -6.30 -4.03 10.78
CA LYS A 122 -7.74 -4.30 10.98
C LYS A 122 -8.19 -5.52 10.18
N ILE A 123 -7.70 -5.67 8.95
CA ILE A 123 -7.98 -6.82 8.08
C ILE A 123 -7.49 -8.10 8.76
N GLU A 124 -6.24 -8.13 9.25
CA GLU A 124 -5.66 -9.30 9.93
C GLU A 124 -6.47 -9.69 11.18
N LEU A 125 -6.83 -8.72 12.01
CA LEU A 125 -7.66 -8.96 13.19
C LEU A 125 -9.03 -9.54 12.84
N LEU A 126 -9.66 -9.01 11.78
CA LEU A 126 -10.97 -9.45 11.35
C LEU A 126 -10.91 -10.85 10.71
N GLN A 127 -9.86 -11.16 9.95
CA GLN A 127 -9.59 -12.52 9.44
C GLN A 127 -9.45 -13.52 10.58
N LYS A 128 -8.69 -13.18 11.62
CA LYS A 128 -8.52 -14.03 12.81
C LYS A 128 -9.84 -14.25 13.54
N SER A 129 -10.66 -13.20 13.67
CA SER A 129 -11.99 -13.31 14.27
C SER A 129 -12.93 -14.20 13.45
N LEU A 130 -12.91 -14.05 12.12
CA LEU A 130 -13.67 -14.90 11.19
C LEU A 130 -13.25 -16.37 11.32
N TRP A 131 -11.95 -16.65 11.26
CA TRP A 131 -11.41 -18.01 11.41
C TRP A 131 -11.87 -18.67 12.72
N ASN A 132 -11.70 -17.98 13.84
CA ASN A 132 -12.09 -18.50 15.15
C ASN A 132 -13.60 -18.75 15.23
N THR A 133 -14.42 -17.86 14.67
CA THR A 133 -15.88 -18.01 14.74
C THR A 133 -16.36 -19.13 13.81
N ILE A 134 -15.71 -19.32 12.65
CA ILE A 134 -16.00 -20.42 11.73
C ILE A 134 -15.66 -21.76 12.39
N ASN A 135 -14.48 -21.90 13.02
CA ASN A 135 -14.13 -23.13 13.73
C ASN A 135 -15.15 -23.46 14.84
N GLN A 136 -15.62 -22.45 15.59
CA GLN A 136 -16.69 -22.67 16.57
C GLN A 136 -18.02 -23.10 15.94
N LEU A 137 -18.33 -22.62 14.73
CA LEU A 137 -19.51 -23.03 13.99
C LEU A 137 -19.38 -24.48 13.51
N ASP A 138 -18.19 -24.87 13.07
CA ASP A 138 -17.84 -26.23 12.67
C ASP A 138 -17.97 -27.19 13.85
N ASP A 139 -17.47 -26.83 15.04
CA ASP A 139 -17.65 -27.60 16.27
C ASP A 139 -19.14 -27.84 16.60
N ILE A 140 -20.01 -26.86 16.34
CA ILE A 140 -21.47 -27.01 16.52
C ILE A 140 -22.02 -28.02 15.51
N ILE A 141 -21.56 -28.00 14.26
CA ILE A 141 -21.96 -28.97 13.24
C ILE A 141 -21.55 -30.38 13.68
N GLU A 142 -20.26 -30.59 13.94
CA GLU A 142 -19.66 -31.90 14.18
C GLU A 142 -20.06 -32.52 15.52
N TYR A 143 -20.07 -31.74 16.60
CA TYR A 143 -20.24 -32.29 17.96
C TYR A 143 -21.63 -32.11 18.53
N LYS A 144 -22.50 -31.31 17.90
CA LYS A 144 -23.87 -31.07 18.40
C LYS A 144 -24.94 -31.45 17.39
N ILE A 145 -24.88 -30.90 16.17
CA ILE A 145 -25.92 -31.12 15.17
C ILE A 145 -25.86 -32.55 14.62
N GLN A 146 -24.75 -32.98 14.03
CA GLN A 146 -24.64 -34.29 13.41
C GLN A 146 -24.88 -35.44 14.42
N PRO A 147 -24.36 -35.41 15.66
CA PRO A 147 -24.61 -36.48 16.64
C PRO A 147 -26.08 -36.55 17.09
N SER A 148 -26.83 -35.46 17.02
CA SER A 148 -28.26 -35.44 17.39
C SER A 148 -29.15 -36.16 16.36
N PHE A 149 -28.62 -36.51 15.19
CA PHE A 149 -29.35 -37.23 14.15
C PHE A 149 -29.53 -38.70 14.53
N LYS A 150 -30.74 -39.04 15.00
CA LYS A 150 -31.08 -40.44 15.30
C LYS A 150 -31.12 -41.27 14.02
N LYS A 151 -30.24 -42.28 13.92
CA LYS A 151 -30.25 -43.27 12.84
C LYS A 151 -31.64 -43.91 12.71
N GLY A 152 -32.19 -43.94 11.49
CA GLY A 152 -33.53 -44.48 11.20
C GLY A 152 -34.70 -43.53 11.45
N SER A 153 -34.46 -42.29 11.88
CA SER A 153 -35.51 -41.27 11.97
C SER A 153 -35.93 -40.74 10.60
N ILE A 154 -37.20 -40.32 10.49
CA ILE A 154 -37.73 -39.68 9.28
C ILE A 154 -36.85 -38.46 8.95
N ASN A 155 -36.36 -38.39 7.71
CA ASN A 155 -35.48 -37.35 7.18
C ASN A 155 -34.02 -37.37 7.67
N ALA A 156 -33.53 -38.39 8.39
CA ALA A 156 -32.14 -38.42 8.87
C ALA A 156 -31.11 -38.20 7.75
N MET A 157 -31.24 -38.92 6.62
CA MET A 157 -30.33 -38.77 5.47
C MET A 157 -30.41 -37.37 4.83
N GLU A 158 -31.61 -36.79 4.79
CA GLU A 158 -31.82 -35.47 4.19
C GLU A 158 -31.25 -34.36 5.07
N LYS A 159 -31.40 -34.48 6.40
CA LYS A 159 -30.75 -33.60 7.38
C LYS A 159 -29.23 -33.61 7.21
N GLU A 160 -28.64 -34.80 7.16
CA GLU A 160 -27.20 -34.97 7.01
C GLU A 160 -26.70 -34.40 5.67
N ARG A 161 -27.42 -34.64 4.57
CA ARG A 161 -27.13 -34.04 3.26
C ARG A 161 -27.15 -32.52 3.29
N LEU A 162 -28.13 -31.90 3.94
CA LEU A 162 -28.23 -30.44 4.03
C LEU A 162 -27.13 -29.84 4.91
N ILE A 163 -26.83 -30.45 6.05
CA ILE A 163 -25.73 -30.02 6.91
C ILE A 163 -24.39 -30.11 6.19
N LEU A 164 -24.11 -31.20 5.48
CA LEU A 164 -22.88 -31.33 4.70
C LEU A 164 -22.76 -30.24 3.62
N LYS A 165 -23.87 -29.86 2.97
CA LYS A 165 -23.89 -28.74 2.01
C LYS A 165 -23.61 -27.39 2.69
N ILE A 166 -24.15 -27.17 3.89
CA ILE A 166 -23.88 -25.97 4.69
C ILE A 166 -22.40 -25.90 5.03
N GLU A 167 -21.85 -26.96 5.61
CA GLU A 167 -20.43 -27.09 6.00
C GLU A 167 -19.49 -26.85 4.81
N THR A 168 -19.72 -27.57 3.70
CA THR A 168 -18.93 -27.40 2.47
C THR A 168 -19.00 -25.95 1.97
N SER A 169 -20.17 -25.32 2.04
CA SER A 169 -20.33 -23.94 1.58
C SER A 169 -19.65 -22.93 2.51
N ILE A 170 -19.62 -23.17 3.83
CA ILE A 170 -18.86 -22.37 4.80
C ILE A 170 -17.37 -22.40 4.47
N TRP A 171 -16.81 -23.59 4.22
CA TRP A 171 -15.41 -23.73 3.81
C TRP A 171 -15.11 -23.01 2.50
N GLN A 172 -16.05 -23.04 1.54
CA GLN A 172 -15.91 -22.27 0.30
C GLN A 172 -15.99 -20.75 0.52
N VAL A 173 -16.83 -20.26 1.44
CA VAL A 173 -16.86 -18.85 1.85
C VAL A 173 -15.49 -18.45 2.40
N PHE A 174 -14.91 -19.25 3.28
CA PHE A 174 -13.60 -18.98 3.87
C PHE A 174 -12.47 -18.98 2.83
N SER A 175 -12.44 -20.00 1.96
CA SER A 175 -11.47 -20.08 0.87
C SER A 175 -11.56 -18.86 -0.07
N ASN A 176 -12.78 -18.47 -0.48
CA ASN A 176 -12.98 -17.30 -1.33
C ASN A 176 -12.63 -15.98 -0.61
N ASN A 177 -12.87 -15.90 0.71
CA ASN A 177 -12.50 -14.74 1.52
C ASN A 177 -10.97 -14.54 1.55
N ASN A 178 -10.21 -15.59 1.83
CA ASN A 178 -8.75 -15.55 1.79
C ASN A 178 -8.25 -15.17 0.38
N TYR A 179 -8.82 -15.79 -0.65
CA TYR A 179 -8.45 -15.49 -2.02
C TYR A 179 -8.78 -14.04 -2.43
N TYR A 180 -9.91 -13.49 -1.97
CA TYR A 180 -10.28 -12.10 -2.21
C TYR A 180 -9.28 -11.13 -1.57
N THR A 181 -8.83 -11.44 -0.35
CA THR A 181 -7.81 -10.66 0.38
C THR A 181 -6.53 -10.52 -0.44
N HIS A 182 -6.03 -11.61 -1.01
CA HIS A 182 -4.76 -11.62 -1.74
C HIS A 182 -4.86 -11.07 -3.16
N LYS A 183 -6.02 -11.19 -3.81
CA LYS A 183 -6.20 -10.78 -5.22
C LYS A 183 -6.90 -9.45 -5.41
N LEU A 184 -7.68 -8.99 -4.44
CA LEU A 184 -8.49 -7.78 -4.49
C LEU A 184 -9.26 -7.61 -5.82
N SER A 185 -9.86 -8.70 -6.31
CA SER A 185 -10.58 -8.71 -7.60
C SER A 185 -12.08 -8.94 -7.44
N TYR A 186 -12.87 -8.59 -8.46
CA TYR A 186 -14.34 -8.72 -8.44
C TYR A 186 -14.82 -10.18 -8.41
N LYS A 187 -14.15 -11.09 -9.11
CA LYS A 187 -14.59 -12.50 -9.24
C LYS A 187 -14.67 -13.25 -7.90
N PRO A 188 -13.70 -13.13 -6.97
CA PRO A 188 -13.79 -13.69 -5.62
C PRO A 188 -14.91 -13.10 -4.77
N LYS A 189 -15.16 -11.78 -4.90
CA LYS A 189 -16.21 -11.06 -4.19
C LYS A 189 -17.60 -11.57 -4.55
N ASP A 190 -17.89 -11.76 -5.83
CA ASP A 190 -19.19 -12.28 -6.27
C ASP A 190 -19.40 -13.74 -5.82
N LYS A 191 -18.33 -14.54 -5.86
CA LYS A 191 -18.36 -15.92 -5.33
C LYS A 191 -18.66 -15.96 -3.83
N LEU A 192 -18.09 -15.04 -3.06
CA LEU A 192 -18.34 -14.91 -1.63
C LEU A 192 -19.83 -14.67 -1.36
N LYS A 193 -20.43 -13.66 -2.02
CA LYS A 193 -21.86 -13.33 -1.88
C LYS A 193 -22.77 -14.48 -2.25
N ASN A 194 -22.49 -15.13 -3.37
CA ASN A 194 -23.26 -16.28 -3.84
C ASN A 194 -23.21 -17.44 -2.86
N ASN A 195 -22.06 -17.69 -2.22
CA ASN A 195 -21.95 -18.77 -1.24
C ASN A 195 -22.64 -18.45 0.08
N ILE A 196 -22.61 -17.19 0.54
CA ILE A 196 -23.40 -16.75 1.70
C ILE A 196 -24.90 -16.96 1.44
N LEU A 197 -25.38 -16.59 0.24
CA LEU A 197 -26.77 -16.81 -0.15
C LEU A 197 -27.14 -18.30 -0.17
N LYS A 198 -26.27 -19.16 -0.71
CA LYS A 198 -26.48 -20.62 -0.71
C LYS A 198 -26.58 -21.17 0.71
N ILE A 199 -25.71 -20.73 1.63
CA ILE A 199 -25.76 -21.17 3.03
C ILE A 199 -27.10 -20.76 3.66
N ASN A 200 -27.53 -19.52 3.46
CA ASN A 200 -28.83 -19.05 3.97
C ASN A 200 -30.00 -19.89 3.43
N ASN A 201 -29.97 -20.26 2.15
CA ASN A 201 -30.98 -21.13 1.55
C ASN A 201 -30.98 -22.53 2.16
N PHE A 202 -29.81 -23.17 2.30
CA PHE A 202 -29.70 -24.49 2.92
C PHE A 202 -30.09 -24.49 4.40
N ILE A 203 -29.77 -23.44 5.14
CA ILE A 203 -30.27 -23.25 6.52
C ILE A 203 -31.79 -23.15 6.53
N GLY A 204 -32.38 -22.43 5.58
CA GLY A 204 -33.83 -22.33 5.40
C GLY A 204 -34.47 -23.70 5.14
N GLU A 205 -33.92 -24.47 4.20
CA GLU A 205 -34.35 -25.84 3.89
C GLU A 205 -34.25 -26.75 5.13
N TYR A 206 -33.13 -26.69 5.85
CA TYR A 206 -32.91 -27.49 7.05
C TYR A 206 -33.94 -27.21 8.16
N LYS A 207 -34.30 -25.93 8.36
CA LYS A 207 -35.31 -25.51 9.34
C LYS A 207 -36.73 -25.96 8.99
N GLN A 208 -37.02 -26.27 7.73
CA GLN A 208 -38.32 -26.79 7.30
C GLN A 208 -38.48 -28.29 7.60
N LEU A 209 -37.39 -29.00 7.89
CA LEU A 209 -37.45 -30.39 8.29
C LEU A 209 -37.98 -30.53 9.72
N LYS A 210 -38.61 -31.68 10.02
CA LYS A 210 -39.07 -32.00 11.37
C LYS A 210 -37.86 -32.20 12.30
N LEU A 211 -37.62 -31.21 13.17
CA LEU A 211 -36.58 -31.23 14.18
C LEU A 211 -37.13 -31.71 15.53
N ASN A 212 -36.35 -32.47 16.28
CA ASN A 212 -36.60 -32.82 17.67
C ASN A 212 -36.15 -31.66 18.60
N SER A 213 -36.46 -31.76 19.89
CA SER A 213 -36.16 -30.69 20.86
C SER A 213 -34.67 -30.34 20.97
N GLU A 214 -33.78 -31.33 20.88
CA GLU A 214 -32.33 -31.16 20.95
C GLU A 214 -31.79 -30.53 19.66
N GLU A 215 -32.23 -31.03 18.50
CA GLU A 215 -31.93 -30.47 17.18
C GLU A 215 -32.34 -28.98 17.07
N ILE A 216 -33.49 -28.61 17.65
CA ILE A 216 -33.95 -27.20 17.66
C ILE A 216 -32.97 -26.32 18.45
N VAL A 217 -32.52 -26.76 19.63
CA VAL A 217 -31.57 -25.99 20.45
C VAL A 217 -30.27 -25.77 19.69
N HIS A 218 -29.72 -26.82 19.08
CA HIS A 218 -28.49 -26.73 18.30
C HIS A 218 -28.65 -25.88 17.03
N ALA A 219 -29.79 -25.97 16.34
CA ALA A 219 -30.08 -25.13 15.18
C ALA A 219 -30.17 -23.64 15.52
N VAL A 220 -30.71 -23.29 16.70
CA VAL A 220 -30.72 -21.91 17.20
C VAL A 220 -29.30 -21.42 17.51
N GLU A 221 -28.51 -22.22 18.20
CA GLU A 221 -27.10 -21.90 18.51
C GLU A 221 -26.28 -21.67 17.23
N PHE A 222 -26.41 -22.59 16.27
CA PHE A 222 -25.80 -22.49 14.95
C PHE A 222 -26.22 -21.20 14.24
N ASN A 223 -27.52 -20.89 14.20
CA ASN A 223 -28.02 -19.72 13.51
C ASN A 223 -27.49 -18.41 14.13
N ASN A 224 -27.39 -18.33 15.45
CA ASN A 224 -26.83 -17.16 16.12
C ASN A 224 -25.35 -16.97 15.76
N LYS A 225 -24.57 -18.05 15.68
CA LYS A 225 -23.17 -18.00 15.23
C LYS A 225 -23.06 -17.63 13.76
N TRP A 226 -23.91 -18.18 12.90
CA TRP A 226 -23.93 -17.86 11.48
C TRP A 226 -24.29 -16.39 11.21
N VAL A 227 -25.24 -15.82 11.95
CA VAL A 227 -25.57 -14.39 11.87
C VAL A 227 -24.35 -13.52 12.21
N ASN A 228 -23.62 -13.87 13.28
CA ASN A 228 -22.37 -13.17 13.64
C ASN A 228 -21.32 -13.29 12.53
N ILE A 229 -21.08 -14.49 12.00
CA ILE A 229 -20.15 -14.70 10.87
C ILE A 229 -20.56 -13.86 9.65
N SER A 230 -21.84 -13.81 9.32
CA SER A 230 -22.36 -13.02 8.20
C SER A 230 -22.13 -11.51 8.39
N GLN A 231 -22.26 -11.01 9.61
CA GLN A 231 -21.94 -9.62 9.97
C GLN A 231 -20.44 -9.34 9.83
N LEU A 232 -19.58 -10.22 10.36
CA LEU A 232 -18.13 -10.11 10.23
C LEU A 232 -17.68 -10.15 8.77
N LEU A 233 -18.27 -11.02 7.93
CA LEU A 233 -17.98 -11.09 6.50
C LEU A 233 -18.36 -9.80 5.77
N THR A 234 -19.47 -9.17 6.16
CA THR A 234 -19.92 -7.89 5.59
C THR A 234 -18.95 -6.77 5.98
N GLN A 235 -18.57 -6.67 7.25
CA GLN A 235 -17.55 -5.72 7.72
C GLN A 235 -16.22 -5.92 6.99
N TYR A 236 -15.86 -7.19 6.77
CA TYR A 236 -14.64 -7.56 6.07
C TYR A 236 -14.66 -7.12 4.61
N GLU A 237 -15.76 -7.35 3.91
CA GLU A 237 -15.93 -6.89 2.53
C GLU A 237 -15.83 -5.36 2.42
N ILE A 238 -16.49 -4.62 3.33
CA ILE A 238 -16.43 -3.15 3.35
C ILE A 238 -14.99 -2.68 3.54
N LEU A 239 -14.28 -3.25 4.52
CA LEU A 239 -12.90 -2.90 4.82
C LEU A 239 -11.97 -3.20 3.64
N LEU A 240 -12.11 -4.35 2.97
CA LEU A 240 -11.30 -4.67 1.79
C LEU A 240 -11.57 -3.75 0.60
N ASN A 241 -12.83 -3.34 0.36
CA ASN A 241 -13.14 -2.38 -0.70
C ASN A 241 -12.51 -1.02 -0.41
N ASN A 242 -12.62 -0.53 0.83
CA ASN A 242 -12.00 0.72 1.24
C ASN A 242 -10.49 0.63 1.07
N PHE A 243 -9.86 -0.42 1.62
CA PHE A 243 -8.44 -0.67 1.50
C PHE A 243 -7.94 -0.68 0.04
N TYR A 244 -8.70 -1.29 -0.87
CA TYR A 244 -8.37 -1.26 -2.30
C TYR A 244 -8.37 0.17 -2.88
N ASN A 245 -9.38 0.97 -2.55
CA ASN A 245 -9.45 2.37 -2.99
C ASN A 245 -8.31 3.20 -2.39
N GLU A 246 -8.03 3.03 -1.09
CA GLU A 246 -6.90 3.70 -0.42
C GLU A 246 -5.56 3.33 -1.07
N LYS A 247 -5.42 2.09 -1.57
CA LYS A 247 -4.22 1.63 -2.29
C LYS A 247 -4.09 2.30 -3.65
N LEU A 248 -5.18 2.53 -4.38
CA LEU A 248 -5.16 3.27 -5.64
C LEU A 248 -4.70 4.71 -5.42
N VAL A 249 -5.28 5.40 -4.42
CA VAL A 249 -4.89 6.77 -4.06
C VAL A 249 -3.41 6.86 -3.69
N PHE A 250 -2.88 5.86 -2.98
CA PHE A 250 -1.46 5.81 -2.66
C PHE A 250 -0.58 5.76 -3.92
N TRP A 251 -0.92 4.91 -4.90
CA TRP A 251 -0.16 4.80 -6.15
C TRP A 251 -0.27 6.04 -7.02
N ASP A 252 -1.46 6.66 -7.10
CA ASP A 252 -1.64 7.92 -7.82
C ASP A 252 -0.75 9.02 -7.23
N LEU A 253 -0.69 9.13 -5.90
CA LEU A 253 0.17 10.09 -5.22
C LEU A 253 1.67 9.82 -5.46
N LEU A 254 2.09 8.55 -5.50
CA LEU A 254 3.48 8.20 -5.82
C LEU A 254 3.84 8.60 -7.25
N HIS A 255 2.95 8.35 -8.22
CA HIS A 255 3.15 8.79 -9.60
C HIS A 255 3.24 10.31 -9.72
N GLU A 256 2.38 11.06 -9.01
CA GLU A 256 2.48 12.54 -9.01
C GLU A 256 3.81 13.03 -8.42
N ILE A 257 4.41 12.31 -7.47
CA ILE A 257 5.71 12.67 -6.90
C ILE A 257 6.84 12.35 -7.87
N ASP A 258 6.79 11.18 -8.50
CA ASP A 258 7.72 10.76 -9.55
C ASP A 258 7.74 11.79 -10.69
N ASP A 259 6.55 12.22 -11.15
CA ASP A 259 6.41 13.27 -12.17
C ASP A 259 7.06 14.61 -11.74
N ILE A 260 6.96 15.00 -10.46
CA ILE A 260 7.65 16.20 -9.98
C ILE A 260 9.17 16.03 -10.05
N ILE A 261 9.69 14.86 -9.68
CA ILE A 261 11.12 14.59 -9.72
C ILE A 261 11.61 14.66 -11.16
N ASP A 262 11.00 13.88 -12.06
CA ASP A 262 11.45 13.73 -13.44
C ASP A 262 11.22 15.00 -14.26
N PHE A 263 10.02 15.58 -14.17
CA PHE A 263 9.61 16.63 -15.10
C PHE A 263 9.76 18.05 -14.55
N GLU A 264 9.85 18.25 -13.24
CA GLU A 264 10.01 19.59 -12.65
C GLU A 264 11.40 19.81 -12.04
N ILE A 265 11.90 18.85 -11.25
CA ILE A 265 13.19 18.99 -10.58
C ILE A 265 14.34 18.71 -11.55
N GLN A 266 14.39 17.53 -12.17
CA GLN A 266 15.49 17.13 -13.05
C GLN A 266 15.57 18.00 -14.31
N ASN A 267 14.42 18.40 -14.88
CA ASN A 267 14.37 19.35 -15.99
C ASN A 267 14.95 20.74 -15.66
N ASN A 268 14.95 21.14 -14.39
CA ASN A 268 15.60 22.40 -14.00
C ASN A 268 17.13 22.28 -13.94
N PHE A 269 17.68 21.07 -13.87
CA PHE A 269 19.12 20.84 -13.98
C PHE A 269 19.63 20.97 -15.42
N THR A 270 18.80 20.71 -16.43
CA THR A 270 19.16 20.79 -17.86
C THR A 270 19.07 22.22 -18.42
N LYS A 271 18.13 23.05 -17.96
CA LYS A 271 17.98 24.46 -18.41
C LYS A 271 19.19 25.35 -18.09
N LEU A 272 20.00 25.00 -17.09
CA LEU A 272 21.21 25.74 -16.70
C LEU A 272 22.36 25.70 -17.74
N HIS A 273 22.24 24.94 -18.84
CA HIS A 273 23.27 24.80 -19.88
C HIS A 273 23.00 25.58 -21.18
N MET A 274 21.89 26.30 -21.29
CA MET A 274 21.54 27.03 -22.53
C MET A 274 21.83 28.55 -22.47
N HIS A 275 22.54 29.02 -21.43
CA HIS A 275 22.94 30.41 -21.25
C HIS A 275 24.41 30.51 -20.86
#